data_AF-A0A962J500-F1
#
_entry.id   AF-A0A962J500-F1
#
_cell.length_a   1.000
_cell.length_b   1.000
_cell.length_c   1.000
_cell.angle_alpha   90.00
_cell.angle_beta   90.00
_cell.angle_gamma   90.00
#
_symmetry.space_group_name_H-M   'P 1'
#
loop_
_entity.id
_entity.type
_entity.pdbx_description
1 polymer ?
#
loop_
_entity_poly.entity_id
_entity_poly.type
_entity_poly.pdbx_seq_one_letter_code
_entity_poly.pdbx_strand_id
1 'polypeptide(L)'
;MNEDLHEAQEHKGVINLTNFVHGADKEHPVEIDVIVNEHGKVVVFHSHEFSETIGWFECDLDERKLRFVFDNGANIDSGIQVNDRMQKYMQNSHQILTVLLDYETGDATDGHYYPLILHKA
;
A
#
# COMPACT_ATOMS: atom_id res chain seq x y z
N MET A 1 -32.96 1.48 38.04
CA MET A 1 -31.61 1.98 37.73
C MET A 1 -31.02 0.92 36.83
N ASN A 2 -31.16 1.08 35.52
CA ASN A 2 -30.65 0.11 34.55
C ASN A 2 -29.22 0.52 34.26
N GLU A 3 -28.28 -0.35 34.60
CA GLU A 3 -26.88 -0.20 34.26
C GLU A 3 -26.71 -0.52 32.77
N ASP A 4 -26.22 0.47 32.04
CA ASP A 4 -25.93 0.38 30.61
C ASP A 4 -24.91 -0.72 30.34
N LEU A 5 -25.37 -1.78 29.67
CA LEU A 5 -24.51 -2.74 29.00
C LEU A 5 -23.85 -2.03 27.82
N HIS A 6 -22.68 -1.44 28.06
CA HIS A 6 -21.74 -1.12 27.00
C HIS A 6 -21.22 -2.44 26.44
N GLU A 7 -21.83 -2.92 25.34
CA GLU A 7 -21.18 -3.87 24.45
C GLU A 7 -19.83 -3.26 24.02
N ALA A 8 -18.74 -3.81 24.55
CA ALA A 8 -17.42 -3.55 24.01
C ALA A 8 -17.42 -4.06 22.57
N GLN A 9 -17.49 -3.14 21.60
CA GLN A 9 -17.24 -3.47 20.22
C GLN A 9 -15.82 -4.04 20.13
N GLU A 10 -15.70 -5.32 19.76
CA GLU A 10 -14.42 -5.92 19.42
C GLU A 10 -13.79 -5.08 18.31
N HIS A 11 -12.75 -4.31 18.66
CA HIS A 11 -11.88 -3.71 17.66
C HIS A 11 -11.16 -4.85 16.94
N LYS A 12 -11.75 -5.32 15.83
CA LYS A 12 -11.04 -6.13 14.83
C LYS A 12 -9.70 -5.44 14.58
N GLY A 13 -8.60 -6.08 14.96
CA GLY A 13 -7.27 -5.47 14.99
C GLY A 13 -7.00 -4.71 13.69
N VAL A 14 -6.48 -3.48 13.81
CA VAL A 14 -6.11 -2.67 12.65
C VAL A 14 -5.09 -3.48 11.84
N ILE A 15 -5.50 -3.94 10.66
CA ILE A 15 -4.63 -4.71 9.79
C ILE A 15 -3.62 -3.72 9.20
N ASN A 16 -2.34 -3.87 9.55
CA ASN A 16 -1.23 -3.05 9.08
C ASN A 16 -0.41 -3.82 8.05
N LEU A 17 0.16 -3.13 7.08
CA LEU A 17 1.03 -3.71 6.06
C LEU A 17 2.23 -4.46 6.65
N THR A 18 2.69 -4.11 7.85
CA THR A 18 3.72 -4.86 8.58
C THR A 18 3.38 -6.34 8.76
N ASN A 19 2.08 -6.71 8.78
CA ASN A 19 1.64 -8.11 8.88
C ASN A 19 1.73 -8.88 7.55
N PHE A 20 2.06 -8.20 6.44
CA PHE A 20 2.09 -8.74 5.08
C PHE A 20 3.50 -8.73 4.49
N VAL A 21 4.53 -8.58 5.32
CA VAL A 21 5.92 -8.58 4.90
C VAL A 21 6.75 -9.49 5.80
N HIS A 22 7.85 -10.00 5.26
CA HIS A 22 8.82 -10.76 6.03
C HIS A 22 9.82 -9.84 6.72
N GLY A 23 10.21 -10.16 7.95
CA GLY A 23 11.36 -9.55 8.62
C GLY A 23 11.16 -8.16 9.24
N ALA A 24 10.00 -7.53 9.06
CA ALA A 24 9.76 -6.20 9.62
C ALA A 24 9.60 -6.22 11.15
N ASP A 25 10.29 -5.30 11.82
CA ASP A 25 10.20 -5.11 13.27
C ASP A 25 10.40 -3.64 13.67
N LYS A 26 10.71 -3.36 14.95
CA LYS A 26 10.91 -1.99 15.43
C LYS A 26 12.25 -1.38 15.03
N GLU A 27 13.26 -2.20 14.79
CA GLU A 27 14.60 -1.81 14.36
C GLU A 27 14.69 -1.73 12.83
N HIS A 28 13.86 -2.51 12.13
CA HIS A 28 13.76 -2.61 10.68
C HIS A 28 12.30 -2.38 10.25
N PRO A 29 11.83 -1.12 10.25
CA PRO A 29 10.45 -0.82 9.88
C PRO A 29 10.22 -1.01 8.38
N VAL A 30 8.96 -1.26 8.00
CA VAL A 30 8.56 -1.26 6.60
C VAL A 30 8.67 0.15 6.04
N GLU A 31 9.44 0.30 4.98
CA GLU A 31 9.59 1.55 4.25
C GLU A 31 8.97 1.38 2.87
N ILE A 32 8.13 2.35 2.49
CA ILE A 32 7.54 2.42 1.17
C ILE A 32 7.64 3.84 0.65
N ASP A 33 8.14 3.95 -0.58
CA ASP A 33 8.12 5.20 -1.32
C ASP A 33 7.32 5.05 -2.61
N VAL A 34 6.53 6.07 -2.94
CA VAL A 34 5.79 6.13 -4.21
C VAL A 34 6.23 7.33 -5.01
N ILE A 35 6.66 7.06 -6.24
CA ILE A 35 7.03 8.07 -7.21
C ILE A 35 6.06 8.02 -8.38
N VAL A 36 5.54 9.18 -8.76
CA VAL A 36 4.70 9.35 -9.94
C VAL A 36 5.32 10.41 -10.83
N ASN A 37 5.60 10.07 -12.09
CA ASN A 37 6.11 11.03 -13.06
C ASN A 37 4.99 11.65 -13.90
N GLU A 38 5.33 12.67 -14.69
CA GLU A 38 4.36 13.42 -15.50
C GLU A 38 3.69 12.61 -16.62
N HIS A 39 4.24 11.45 -16.95
CA HIS A 39 3.68 10.53 -17.94
C HIS A 39 2.75 9.48 -17.32
N GLY A 40 2.43 9.58 -16.03
CA GLY A 40 1.62 8.59 -15.34
C GLY A 40 2.34 7.25 -15.18
N LYS A 41 3.67 7.24 -15.07
CA LYS A 41 4.39 6.07 -14.56
C LYS A 41 4.44 6.14 -13.05
N VAL A 42 3.99 5.06 -12.41
CA VAL A 42 3.99 4.91 -10.96
C VAL A 42 4.97 3.82 -10.58
N VAL A 43 5.84 4.13 -9.63
CA VAL A 43 6.77 3.18 -9.04
C VAL A 43 6.57 3.16 -7.53
N VAL A 44 6.44 1.97 -6.96
CA VAL A 44 6.44 1.70 -5.52
C VAL A 44 7.79 1.07 -5.19
N PHE A 45 8.58 1.69 -4.33
CA PHE A 45 9.76 1.07 -3.73
C PHE A 45 9.37 0.50 -2.37
N HIS A 46 9.84 -0.69 -2.03
CA HIS A 46 9.60 -1.30 -0.73
C HIS A 46 10.85 -1.98 -0.20
N SER A 47 11.06 -1.93 1.11
CA SER A 47 12.27 -2.46 1.77
C SER A 47 12.17 -3.94 2.17
N HIS A 48 10.99 -4.55 2.08
CA HIS A 48 10.76 -5.92 2.52
C HIS A 48 9.98 -6.72 1.48
N GLU A 49 10.25 -8.02 1.42
CA GLU A 49 9.46 -8.96 0.64
C GLU A 49 8.07 -9.11 1.24
N PHE A 50 7.05 -9.08 0.39
CA PHE A 50 5.67 -9.35 0.81
C PHE A 50 5.50 -10.83 1.11
N SER A 51 4.86 -11.15 2.23
CA SER A 51 4.55 -12.53 2.62
C SER A 51 3.39 -13.13 1.82
N GLU A 52 2.69 -12.28 1.07
CA GLU A 52 1.54 -12.60 0.26
C GLU A 52 1.70 -11.97 -1.13
N THR A 53 1.20 -12.64 -2.16
CA THR A 53 1.26 -12.09 -3.53
C THR A 53 0.31 -10.91 -3.67
N ILE A 54 0.82 -9.80 -4.19
CA ILE A 54 -0.01 -8.66 -4.59
C ILE A 54 -0.80 -9.07 -5.83
N GLY A 55 -2.12 -8.91 -5.79
CA GLY A 55 -2.97 -9.06 -6.96
C GLY A 55 -3.01 -7.77 -7.76
N TRP A 56 -3.35 -6.65 -7.11
CA TRP A 56 -3.41 -5.31 -7.71
C TRP A 56 -3.29 -4.19 -6.68
N PHE A 57 -3.21 -2.97 -7.17
CA PHE A 57 -3.32 -1.75 -6.37
C PHE A 57 -4.65 -1.05 -6.62
N GLU A 58 -5.23 -0.48 -5.58
CA GLU A 58 -6.39 0.40 -5.68
C GLU A 58 -6.01 1.82 -5.30
N CYS A 59 -6.29 2.78 -6.17
CA CYS A 59 -6.17 4.20 -5.84
C CYS A 59 -7.56 4.82 -5.78
N ASP A 60 -7.96 5.21 -4.57
CA ASP A 60 -9.12 6.03 -4.35
C ASP A 60 -8.73 7.50 -4.56
N LEU A 61 -9.24 8.07 -5.65
CA LEU A 61 -8.90 9.43 -6.02
C LEU A 61 -9.58 10.45 -5.11
N ASP A 62 -10.72 10.13 -4.49
CA ASP A 62 -11.45 11.07 -3.65
C ASP A 62 -10.91 11.06 -2.22
N GLU A 63 -10.65 9.87 -1.67
CA GLU A 63 -10.00 9.70 -0.37
C GLU A 63 -8.48 9.92 -0.40
N ARG A 64 -7.89 9.95 -1.61
CA ARG A 64 -6.45 10.12 -1.85
C ARG A 64 -5.60 9.03 -1.21
N LYS A 65 -6.07 7.79 -1.31
CA LYS A 65 -5.45 6.62 -0.69
C LYS A 65 -5.02 5.61 -1.73
N LEU A 66 -3.80 5.10 -1.58
CA LEU A 66 -3.33 3.93 -2.29
C LEU A 66 -3.45 2.70 -1.37
N ARG A 67 -4.02 1.62 -1.89
CA ARG A 67 -4.21 0.37 -1.15
C ARG A 67 -3.56 -0.79 -1.89
N PHE A 68 -2.98 -1.71 -1.13
CA PHE A 68 -2.48 -3.00 -1.59
C PHE A 68 -3.60 -4.01 -1.51
N VAL A 69 -3.91 -4.66 -2.63
CA VAL A 69 -4.86 -5.78 -2.64
C VAL A 69 -4.10 -7.06 -2.92
N PHE A 70 -4.08 -7.94 -1.94
CA PHE A 70 -3.40 -9.23 -1.99
C PHE A 70 -4.35 -10.32 -2.51
N ASP A 71 -3.80 -11.36 -3.13
CA ASP A 71 -4.57 -12.47 -3.71
C ASP A 71 -5.41 -13.24 -2.68
N ASN A 72 -5.06 -13.16 -1.40
CA ASN A 72 -5.83 -13.73 -0.30
C ASN A 72 -7.08 -12.88 0.07
N GLY A 73 -7.34 -11.80 -0.65
CA GLY A 73 -8.48 -10.90 -0.44
C GLY A 73 -8.24 -9.79 0.59
N ALA A 74 -7.04 -9.70 1.19
CA ALA A 74 -6.70 -8.60 2.07
C ALA A 74 -6.55 -7.30 1.29
N ASN A 75 -7.15 -6.22 1.80
CA ASN A 75 -7.07 -4.87 1.24
C ASN A 75 -6.51 -3.92 2.31
N ILE A 76 -5.26 -3.49 2.12
CA ILE A 76 -4.48 -2.79 3.14
C ILE A 76 -4.14 -1.38 2.67
N ASP A 77 -4.42 -0.39 3.51
CA ASP A 77 -4.00 1.00 3.28
C ASP A 77 -2.48 1.09 3.32
N SER A 78 -1.86 1.64 2.28
CA SER A 78 -0.42 1.87 2.21
C SER A 78 0.08 2.89 3.24
N GLY A 79 -0.82 3.72 3.78
CA GLY A 79 -0.47 4.90 4.57
C GLY A 79 -0.02 6.08 3.70
N ILE A 80 0.06 5.92 2.38
CA ILE A 80 0.53 6.93 1.44
C ILE A 80 -0.62 7.84 1.05
N GLN A 81 -0.44 9.13 1.32
CA GLN A 81 -1.37 10.15 0.91
C GLN A 81 -1.06 10.63 -0.52
N VAL A 82 -1.96 10.34 -1.44
CA VAL A 82 -1.84 10.74 -2.85
C VAL A 82 -2.14 12.24 -2.98
N ASN A 83 -1.09 13.06 -3.10
CA ASN A 83 -1.27 14.51 -3.27
C ASN A 83 -1.87 14.85 -4.65
N ASP A 84 -2.35 16.09 -4.81
CA ASP A 84 -3.01 16.57 -6.05
C ASP A 84 -2.18 16.34 -7.31
N ARG A 85 -0.85 16.49 -7.21
CA ARG A 85 0.06 16.31 -8.33
C ARG A 85 0.17 14.84 -8.72
N MET A 86 0.34 13.94 -7.75
CA MET A 86 0.33 12.50 -7.97
C MET A 86 -1.01 12.07 -8.56
N GLN A 87 -2.12 12.50 -7.95
CA GLN A 87 -3.48 12.19 -8.40
C GLN A 87 -3.73 12.61 -9.86
N LYS A 88 -3.24 13.79 -10.25
CA LYS A 88 -3.34 14.28 -11.64
C LYS A 88 -2.66 13.31 -12.62
N TYR A 89 -1.47 12.81 -12.29
CA TYR A 89 -0.71 11.94 -13.18
C TYR A 89 -1.14 10.47 -13.11
N MET A 90 -1.53 9.99 -11.93
CA MET A 90 -2.02 8.62 -11.70
C MET A 90 -3.29 8.30 -12.48
N GLN A 91 -4.09 9.31 -12.85
CA GLN A 91 -5.28 9.13 -13.70
C GLN A 91 -4.98 8.53 -15.07
N ASN A 92 -3.72 8.59 -15.55
CA ASN A 92 -3.29 7.96 -16.80
C ASN A 92 -2.55 6.63 -16.59
N SER A 93 -2.46 6.16 -15.35
CA SER A 93 -1.73 4.96 -14.96
C SER A 93 -2.65 3.74 -14.93
N HIS A 94 -2.18 2.63 -15.49
CA HIS A 94 -2.90 1.35 -15.54
C HIS A 94 -2.18 0.23 -14.78
N GLN A 95 -0.93 0.50 -14.39
CA GLN A 95 -0.06 -0.44 -13.70
C GLN A 95 0.93 0.32 -12.83
N ILE A 96 1.37 -0.32 -11.76
CA ILE A 96 2.44 0.12 -10.86
C ILE A 96 3.62 -0.83 -11.05
N LEU A 97 4.82 -0.28 -11.20
CA LEU A 97 6.06 -1.05 -11.01
C LEU A 97 6.36 -1.08 -9.52
N THR A 98 6.45 -2.25 -8.91
CA THR A 98 7.05 -2.41 -7.58
C THR A 98 8.54 -2.71 -7.75
N VAL A 99 9.36 -2.21 -6.84
CA VAL A 99 10.80 -2.48 -6.78
C VAL A 99 11.15 -2.82 -5.35
N LEU A 100 11.68 -4.02 -5.13
CA LEU A 100 12.28 -4.41 -3.87
C LEU A 100 13.67 -3.78 -3.78
N LEU A 101 13.94 -3.09 -2.67
CA LEU A 101 15.25 -2.53 -2.36
C LEU A 101 15.95 -3.38 -1.32
N ASP A 102 17.25 -3.57 -1.50
CA ASP A 102 18.12 -4.05 -0.42
C ASP A 102 18.18 -3.00 0.69
N TYR A 103 17.87 -3.40 1.92
CA TYR A 103 17.80 -2.47 3.04
C TYR A 103 19.17 -1.88 3.42
N GLU A 104 20.26 -2.61 3.23
CA GLU A 104 21.60 -2.15 3.61
C GLU A 104 22.20 -1.21 2.56
N THR A 105 22.01 -1.51 1.27
CA THR A 105 22.65 -0.78 0.17
C THR A 105 21.72 0.21 -0.54
N GLY A 106 20.40 0.00 -0.48
CA GLY A 106 19.41 0.73 -1.27
C GLY A 106 19.38 0.32 -2.75
N ASP A 107 20.09 -0.73 -3.13
CA ASP A 107 20.09 -1.22 -4.52
C ASP A 107 18.80 -1.96 -4.85
N ALA A 108 18.32 -1.81 -6.08
CA ALA A 108 17.16 -2.54 -6.57
C ALA A 108 17.52 -4.02 -6.79
N THR A 109 16.78 -4.92 -6.14
CA THR A 109 17.01 -6.37 -6.20
C THR A 109 16.01 -7.10 -7.08
N ASP A 110 14.74 -6.66 -7.09
CA ASP A 110 13.68 -7.27 -7.89
C ASP A 110 12.62 -6.23 -8.29
N GLY A 111 11.83 -6.50 -9.34
CA GLY A 111 10.75 -5.61 -9.75
C GLY A 111 9.66 -6.26 -10.59
N HIS A 112 8.41 -5.91 -10.28
CA HIS A 112 7.20 -6.51 -10.86
C HIS A 112 6.17 -5.47 -11.23
N TYR A 113 5.42 -5.71 -12.31
CA TYR A 113 4.30 -4.87 -12.68
C TYR A 113 2.99 -5.46 -12.17
N TYR A 114 2.21 -4.65 -11.46
CA TYR A 114 0.87 -4.99 -10.99
C TYR A 114 -0.18 -4.04 -11.56
N PRO A 115 -1.42 -4.50 -11.80
CA PRO A 115 -2.51 -3.63 -12.21
C PRO A 115 -2.76 -2.50 -11.20
N LEU A 116 -3.15 -1.34 -11.71
CA LEU A 116 -3.68 -0.24 -10.92
C LEU A 116 -5.14 -0.02 -11.29
N ILE A 117 -6.02 -0.16 -10.30
CA ILE A 117 -7.44 0.13 -10.44
C ILE A 117 -7.71 1.50 -9.80
N LEU A 118 -8.35 2.38 -10.57
CA LEU A 118 -8.71 3.72 -10.13
C LEU A 118 -10.20 3.76 -9.78
N HIS A 119 -10.52 4.31 -8.62
CA HIS A 119 -11.90 4.53 -8.19
C HIS A 119 -12.16 6.03 -7.96
N LYS A 120 -13.35 6.46 -8.36
CA LYS A 120 -14.00 7.71 -7.96
C LYS A 120 -15.39 7.34 -7.44
N ALA A 121 -15.75 7.86 -6.28
CA ALA A 121 -17.06 7.70 -5.68
C ALA A 121 -18.10 8.63 -6.35
#